data_AF-A0AAD7UTA3-F1
#
_entry.id   AF-A0AAD7UTA3-F1
#
_cell.length_a   1.000
_cell.length_b   1.000
_cell.length_c   1.000
_cell.angle_alpha   90.00
_cell.angle_beta   90.00
_cell.angle_gamma   90.00
#
_symmetry.space_group_name_H-M   'P 1'
#
loop_
_entity.id
_entity.type
_entity.pdbx_description
1 polymer ?
#
loop_
_entity_poly.entity_id
_entity_poly.type
_entity_poly.pdbx_seq_one_letter_code
_entity_poly.pdbx_strand_id
1 'polypeptide(L)'
;MFRNQYDNDVSTWSPQGRIHQVEYAVEAVKQGSAAIGLRSNEYAILLGLKRSSGDLASYQKKLIKVDDHMGIAIAGLTSDARVLSNFMRTEAMRSKMLYDRPLPVQRIVTTIADKAQINTQQYGRRPYGVGLLVAGYDETGPHLFEASPSGTCFEYFAMSIGARSQSAKTYLEKSYEQFAEASLEELVRHGLLALRDTLQQDKELNIHNTSLAIVGKDKKFQIIEGEDLQPYLEMLGDESARSRRSGTTAAQQSTTTTTTENSDVAPMDTDA
;
A
#
# COMPACT_ATOMS: atom_id res chain seq x y z
N MET A 1 -17.00 -23.77 -19.07
CA MET A 1 -15.98 -22.82 -18.57
C MET A 1 -15.46 -22.06 -19.79
N PHE A 2 -15.69 -20.75 -19.89
CA PHE A 2 -15.18 -19.96 -21.01
C PHE A 2 -13.67 -19.84 -20.85
N ARG A 3 -12.91 -20.49 -21.74
CA ARG A 3 -11.46 -20.39 -21.78
C ARG A 3 -11.12 -19.11 -22.56
N ASN A 4 -10.56 -18.12 -21.88
CA ASN A 4 -10.10 -16.91 -22.54
C ASN A 4 -8.88 -17.28 -23.40
N GLN A 5 -8.84 -16.83 -24.66
CA GLN A 5 -7.73 -17.15 -25.57
C GLN A 5 -6.61 -16.09 -25.47
N TYR A 6 -6.88 -14.96 -24.82
CA TYR A 6 -6.02 -13.78 -24.79
C TYR A 6 -5.33 -13.57 -23.44
N ASP A 7 -5.27 -14.59 -22.59
CA ASP A 7 -4.76 -14.46 -21.22
C ASP A 7 -3.53 -15.32 -20.93
N ASN A 8 -2.97 -16.03 -21.91
CA ASN A 8 -1.82 -16.90 -21.68
C ASN A 8 -0.48 -16.15 -21.65
N ASP A 9 -0.33 -15.12 -22.48
CA ASP A 9 0.95 -14.42 -22.70
C ASP A 9 0.80 -12.91 -22.53
N VAL A 10 1.90 -12.26 -22.14
CA VAL A 10 1.94 -10.81 -21.92
C VAL A 10 1.98 -10.00 -23.22
N SER A 11 2.38 -10.62 -24.33
CA SER A 11 2.45 -10.01 -25.66
C SER A 11 1.12 -10.05 -26.43
N THR A 12 0.06 -10.63 -25.85
CA THR A 12 -1.24 -10.82 -26.51
C THR A 12 -2.24 -9.78 -26.01
N TRP A 13 -2.70 -8.93 -26.93
CA TRP A 13 -3.77 -7.98 -26.65
C TRP A 13 -5.14 -8.62 -26.80
N SER A 14 -6.05 -8.31 -25.88
CA SER A 14 -7.45 -8.68 -26.02
C SER A 14 -8.17 -7.78 -27.05
N PRO A 15 -9.33 -8.21 -27.59
CA PRO A 15 -10.16 -7.37 -28.46
C PRO A 15 -10.63 -6.06 -27.79
N GLN A 16 -10.59 -5.97 -26.46
CA GLN A 16 -10.91 -4.77 -25.69
C GLN A 16 -9.69 -3.86 -25.43
N GLY A 17 -8.52 -4.17 -26.02
CA GLY A 17 -7.29 -3.39 -25.82
C GLY A 17 -6.68 -3.55 -24.42
N ARG A 18 -6.81 -4.75 -23.83
CA ARG A 18 -6.27 -5.05 -22.48
C ARG A 18 -5.20 -6.13 -22.56
N ILE A 19 -4.25 -6.09 -21.63
CA ILE A 19 -3.27 -7.17 -21.40
C ILE A 19 -3.62 -7.87 -20.10
N HIS A 20 -4.30 -9.01 -20.18
CA HIS A 20 -4.83 -9.69 -18.99
C HIS A 20 -3.73 -10.15 -18.02
N GLN A 21 -2.56 -10.58 -18.52
CA GLN A 21 -1.42 -10.97 -17.67
C GLN A 21 -0.92 -9.83 -16.77
N VAL A 22 -0.97 -8.59 -17.24
CA VAL A 22 -0.61 -7.41 -16.43
C VAL A 22 -1.67 -7.17 -15.35
N GLU A 23 -2.95 -7.28 -15.70
CA GLU A 23 -4.04 -7.11 -14.75
C GLU A 23 -4.02 -8.18 -13.65
N TYR A 24 -3.71 -9.43 -14.00
CA TYR A 24 -3.54 -10.51 -13.03
C TYR A 24 -2.36 -10.24 -12.09
N ALA A 25 -1.27 -9.67 -12.59
CA ALA A 25 -0.16 -9.26 -11.74
C ALA A 25 -0.54 -8.11 -10.78
N VAL A 26 -1.36 -7.15 -11.23
CA VAL A 26 -1.92 -6.10 -10.37
C VAL A 26 -2.85 -6.70 -9.31
N GLU A 27 -3.65 -7.71 -9.64
CA GLU A 27 -4.47 -8.43 -8.65
C GLU A 27 -3.62 -9.19 -7.63
N ALA A 28 -2.46 -9.71 -8.01
CA ALA A 28 -1.53 -10.34 -7.07
C ALA A 28 -1.05 -9.37 -5.97
N VAL A 29 -0.92 -8.07 -6.30
CA VAL A 29 -0.60 -7.03 -5.30
C VAL A 29 -1.69 -6.93 -4.25
N LYS A 30 -2.97 -6.96 -4.66
CA LYS A 30 -4.12 -6.89 -3.74
C LYS A 30 -4.22 -8.08 -2.79
N GLN A 31 -3.61 -9.22 -3.13
CA GLN A 31 -3.56 -10.40 -2.24
C GLN A 31 -2.51 -10.25 -1.12
N GLY A 32 -1.47 -9.44 -1.35
CA GLY A 32 -0.49 -9.11 -0.33
C GLY A 32 -1.10 -8.40 0.87
N SER A 33 -0.56 -8.58 2.08
CA SER A 33 -1.01 -7.76 3.22
C SER A 33 -0.74 -6.27 3.01
N ALA A 34 -1.57 -5.43 3.64
CA ALA A 34 -1.56 -3.99 3.47
C ALA A 34 -0.20 -3.36 3.79
N ALA A 35 0.17 -2.39 2.97
CA ALA A 35 1.27 -1.46 3.21
C ALA A 35 0.75 -0.03 2.97
N ILE A 36 1.25 0.91 3.76
CA ILE A 36 0.85 2.32 3.72
C ILE A 36 2.11 3.17 3.70
N GLY A 37 2.09 4.24 2.91
CA GLY A 37 3.11 5.27 2.91
C GLY A 37 2.49 6.64 3.07
N LEU A 38 3.20 7.52 3.79
CA LEU A 38 2.83 8.91 4.01
C LEU A 38 4.07 9.79 3.95
N ARG A 39 3.91 11.03 3.53
CA ARG A 39 4.96 12.05 3.63
C ARG A 39 4.43 13.36 4.18
N SER A 40 5.23 14.01 5.01
CA SER A 40 5.14 15.43 5.34
C SER A 40 6.13 16.22 4.48
N ASN A 41 6.37 17.48 4.81
CA ASN A 41 7.44 18.29 4.21
C ASN A 41 8.84 17.90 4.72
N GLU A 42 8.93 17.19 5.85
CA GLU A 42 10.21 16.83 6.49
C GLU A 42 10.51 15.32 6.50
N TYR A 43 9.46 14.49 6.56
CA TYR A 43 9.57 13.05 6.77
C TYR A 43 8.76 12.26 5.73
N ALA A 44 9.24 11.07 5.38
CA ALA A 44 8.46 10.04 4.73
C ALA A 44 8.46 8.79 5.62
N ILE A 45 7.29 8.15 5.74
CA ILE A 45 7.13 6.95 6.55
C ILE A 45 6.48 5.83 5.74
N LEU A 46 6.80 4.60 6.11
CA LEU A 46 6.17 3.39 5.60
C LEU A 46 5.68 2.53 6.76
N LEU A 47 4.49 1.97 6.60
CA LEU A 47 3.89 1.05 7.54
C LEU A 47 3.53 -0.23 6.81
N GLY A 48 3.84 -1.37 7.43
CA GLY A 48 3.56 -2.68 6.88
C GLY A 48 2.81 -3.55 7.87
N LEU A 49 1.69 -4.12 7.45
CA LEU A 49 1.03 -5.21 8.18
C LEU A 49 1.71 -6.53 7.81
N LYS A 50 2.45 -7.12 8.75
CA LYS A 50 3.05 -8.44 8.61
C LYS A 50 2.01 -9.54 8.83
N ARG A 51 2.10 -10.62 8.05
CA ARG A 51 1.32 -11.84 8.28
C ARG A 51 2.25 -12.93 8.81
N SER A 52 1.69 -13.77 9.67
CA SER A 52 2.26 -15.07 10.03
C SER A 52 1.40 -16.18 9.40
N SER A 53 2.03 -17.27 8.99
CA SER A 53 1.34 -18.46 8.46
C SER A 53 0.78 -19.37 9.56
N GLY A 54 1.09 -19.10 10.83
CA GLY A 54 0.62 -19.83 12.00
C GLY A 54 1.42 -19.48 13.25
N ASP A 55 1.02 -19.98 14.41
CA ASP A 55 1.59 -19.56 15.70
C ASP A 55 3.08 -19.88 15.87
N LEU A 56 3.56 -20.92 15.17
CA LEU A 56 4.98 -21.31 15.18
C LEU A 56 5.82 -20.57 14.13
N ALA A 57 5.19 -19.81 13.24
CA ALA A 57 5.88 -19.14 12.15
C ALA A 57 6.26 -17.70 12.52
N SER A 58 7.45 -17.28 12.07
CA SER A 58 7.86 -15.89 12.16
C SER A 58 7.06 -15.01 11.20
N TYR A 59 6.82 -13.78 11.59
CA TYR A 59 6.20 -12.78 10.73
C TYR A 59 7.07 -12.46 9.51
N GLN A 60 6.45 -12.45 8.33
CA GLN A 60 7.15 -12.11 7.10
C GLN A 60 7.44 -10.61 7.02
N LYS A 61 8.71 -10.25 6.81
CA LYS A 61 9.15 -8.85 6.68
C LYS A 61 8.51 -8.17 5.47
N LYS A 62 8.01 -6.97 5.68
CA LYS A 62 7.31 -6.14 4.69
C LYS A 62 8.08 -4.92 4.24
N LEU A 63 8.98 -4.44 5.10
CA LEU A 63 9.81 -3.29 4.86
C LEU A 63 11.24 -3.75 4.56
N ILE A 64 11.86 -3.15 3.55
CA ILE A 64 13.21 -3.49 3.12
C ILE A 64 14.00 -2.19 2.97
N LYS A 65 15.10 -2.05 3.72
CA LYS A 65 16.05 -0.96 3.54
C LYS A 65 16.80 -1.15 2.21
N VAL A 66 16.80 -0.11 1.37
CA VAL A 66 17.53 -0.09 0.10
C VAL A 66 18.85 0.64 0.29
N ASP A 67 18.82 1.83 0.89
CA ASP A 67 19.99 2.64 1.21
C ASP A 67 19.74 3.42 2.51
N ASP A 68 20.70 4.23 2.95
CA ASP A 68 20.57 5.09 4.13
C ASP A 68 19.49 6.15 4.00
N HIS A 69 19.14 6.58 2.78
CA HIS A 69 18.15 7.63 2.54
C HIS A 69 16.86 7.10 1.89
N MET A 70 16.71 5.77 1.72
CA MET A 70 15.53 5.19 1.10
C MET A 70 15.26 3.73 1.48
N GLY A 71 14.00 3.34 1.41
CA GLY A 71 13.58 1.96 1.53
C GLY A 71 12.18 1.75 0.95
N ILE A 72 11.73 0.50 1.01
CA ILE A 72 10.51 0.08 0.34
C ILE A 72 9.60 -0.72 1.24
N ALA A 73 8.29 -0.61 1.01
CA ALA A 73 7.26 -1.51 1.50
C ALA A 73 6.70 -2.33 0.33
N ILE A 74 6.39 -3.60 0.56
CA ILE A 74 6.06 -4.55 -0.51
C ILE A 74 4.65 -5.13 -0.35
N ALA A 75 3.91 -5.27 -1.45
CA ALA A 75 2.68 -6.05 -1.50
C ALA A 75 2.65 -6.94 -2.75
N GLY A 76 2.30 -8.21 -2.59
CA GLY A 76 2.37 -9.24 -3.64
C GLY A 76 3.49 -10.24 -3.42
N LEU A 77 4.12 -10.71 -4.50
CA LEU A 77 5.13 -11.77 -4.48
C LEU A 77 6.46 -11.31 -3.90
N THR A 78 6.86 -11.90 -2.77
CA THR A 78 8.10 -11.55 -2.06
C THR A 78 9.37 -11.92 -2.85
N SER A 79 9.31 -12.95 -3.69
CA SER A 79 10.42 -13.33 -4.57
C SER A 79 10.76 -12.20 -5.54
N ASP A 80 9.75 -11.62 -6.18
CA ASP A 80 9.91 -10.51 -7.12
C ASP A 80 10.37 -9.25 -6.37
N ALA A 81 9.83 -9.01 -5.17
CA ALA A 81 10.28 -7.93 -4.30
C ALA A 81 11.77 -8.03 -3.96
N ARG A 82 12.29 -9.26 -3.77
CA ARG A 82 13.71 -9.49 -3.50
C ARG A 82 14.59 -9.19 -4.71
N VAL A 83 14.13 -9.54 -5.91
CA VAL A 83 14.82 -9.19 -7.17
C VAL A 83 14.90 -7.69 -7.35
N LEU A 84 13.77 -6.99 -7.18
CA LEU A 84 13.71 -5.53 -7.33
C LEU A 84 14.52 -4.81 -6.24
N SER A 85 14.41 -5.20 -4.97
CA SER A 85 15.20 -4.57 -3.90
C SER A 85 16.70 -4.76 -4.06
N ASN A 86 17.17 -5.92 -4.52
CA ASN A 86 18.59 -6.13 -4.82
C ASN A 86 19.06 -5.29 -6.01
N PHE A 87 18.22 -5.15 -7.04
CA PHE A 87 18.47 -4.25 -8.15
C PHE A 87 18.59 -2.80 -7.65
N MET A 88 17.66 -2.34 -6.82
CA MET A 88 17.69 -1.00 -6.24
C MET A 88 18.95 -0.74 -5.40
N ARG A 89 19.34 -1.71 -4.55
CA ARG A 89 20.58 -1.63 -3.77
C ARG A 89 21.80 -1.48 -4.66
N THR A 90 21.84 -2.24 -5.75
CA THR A 90 22.96 -2.19 -6.71
C THR A 90 23.04 -0.82 -7.38
N GLU A 91 21.92 -0.27 -7.83
CA GLU A 91 21.87 1.07 -8.44
C GLU A 91 22.20 2.18 -7.44
N ALA A 92 21.73 2.08 -6.19
CA ALA A 92 22.06 3.04 -5.13
C ALA A 92 23.57 3.02 -4.80
N MET A 93 24.16 1.84 -4.61
CA MET A 93 25.60 1.67 -4.40
C MET A 93 26.41 2.18 -5.59
N ARG A 94 25.94 1.92 -6.82
CA ARG A 94 26.58 2.41 -8.05
C ARG A 94 26.60 3.93 -8.10
N SER A 95 25.49 4.59 -7.76
CA SER A 95 25.45 6.07 -7.72
C SER A 95 26.47 6.64 -6.75
N LYS A 96 26.55 6.08 -5.54
CA LYS A 96 27.53 6.49 -4.53
C LYS A 96 28.97 6.25 -5.01
N MET A 97 29.24 5.11 -5.64
CA MET A 97 30.57 4.79 -6.14
C MET A 97 31.01 5.69 -7.31
N LEU A 98 30.10 6.04 -8.22
CA LEU A 98 30.44 6.83 -9.43
C LEU A 98 30.41 8.34 -9.19
N TYR A 99 29.50 8.81 -8.36
CA TYR A 99 29.18 10.24 -8.23
C TYR A 99 29.32 10.78 -6.81
N ASP A 100 29.72 9.93 -5.85
CA ASP A 100 29.82 10.26 -4.42
C ASP A 100 28.57 10.93 -3.84
N ARG A 101 27.39 10.55 -4.37
CA ARG A 101 26.10 11.10 -3.93
C ARG A 101 24.99 10.05 -3.85
N PRO A 102 24.04 10.21 -2.92
CA PRO A 102 22.84 9.39 -2.87
C PRO A 102 22.07 9.44 -4.20
N LEU A 103 21.49 8.30 -4.60
CA LEU A 103 20.67 8.22 -5.81
C LEU A 103 19.32 8.94 -5.57
N PRO A 104 18.91 9.91 -6.40
CA PRO A 104 17.61 10.57 -6.26
C PRO A 104 16.46 9.56 -6.29
N VAL A 105 15.43 9.76 -5.45
CA VAL A 105 14.35 8.77 -5.26
C VAL A 105 13.55 8.60 -6.55
N GLN A 106 13.24 9.70 -7.24
CA GLN A 106 12.54 9.65 -8.53
C GLN A 106 13.30 8.80 -9.56
N ARG A 107 14.64 8.93 -9.61
CA ARG A 107 15.47 8.22 -10.61
C ARG A 107 15.40 6.71 -10.43
N ILE A 108 15.47 6.22 -9.18
CA ILE A 108 15.40 4.77 -8.95
C ILE A 108 14.01 4.23 -9.30
N VAL A 109 12.94 4.98 -8.97
CA VAL A 109 11.56 4.57 -9.25
C VAL A 109 11.32 4.48 -10.75
N THR A 110 11.75 5.48 -11.54
CA THR A 110 11.68 5.43 -13.01
C THR A 110 12.46 4.24 -13.56
N THR A 111 13.65 3.98 -13.02
CA THR A 111 14.47 2.83 -13.47
C THR A 111 13.79 1.49 -13.17
N ILE A 112 13.07 1.37 -12.05
CA ILE A 112 12.25 0.19 -11.74
C ILE A 112 11.08 0.08 -12.71
N ALA A 113 10.40 1.19 -13.01
CA ALA A 113 9.29 1.23 -13.94
C ALA A 113 9.72 0.73 -15.33
N ASP A 114 10.85 1.24 -15.85
CA ASP A 114 11.44 0.79 -17.12
C ASP A 114 11.80 -0.70 -17.07
N LYS A 115 12.41 -1.15 -15.97
CA LYS A 115 12.74 -2.57 -15.77
C LYS A 115 11.50 -3.46 -15.73
N ALA A 116 10.40 -2.98 -15.15
CA ALA A 116 9.13 -3.69 -15.10
C ALA A 116 8.46 -3.72 -16.46
N GLN A 117 8.49 -2.62 -17.21
CA GLN A 117 7.90 -2.48 -18.53
C GLN A 117 8.49 -3.47 -19.55
N ILE A 118 9.80 -3.76 -19.49
CA ILE A 118 10.41 -4.78 -20.36
C ILE A 118 9.73 -6.15 -20.19
N ASN A 119 9.36 -6.48 -18.95
CA ASN A 119 8.70 -7.75 -18.63
C ASN A 119 7.21 -7.78 -19.01
N THR A 120 6.62 -6.64 -19.41
CA THR A 120 5.24 -6.56 -19.90
C THR A 120 5.13 -6.64 -21.42
N GLN A 121 6.25 -6.65 -22.15
CA GLN A 121 6.25 -6.63 -23.61
C GLN A 121 6.97 -7.82 -24.26
N GLN A 122 7.90 -8.45 -23.54
CA GLN A 122 8.68 -9.56 -24.09
C GLN A 122 7.97 -10.91 -23.91
N TYR A 123 7.81 -11.65 -25.02
CA TYR A 123 7.30 -13.01 -25.01
C TYR A 123 8.14 -13.94 -24.11
N GLY A 124 7.49 -14.86 -23.40
CA GLY A 124 8.14 -15.78 -22.46
C GLY A 124 8.58 -15.14 -21.13
N ARG A 125 8.38 -13.83 -20.95
CA ARG A 125 8.52 -13.17 -19.65
C ARG A 125 7.15 -12.98 -18.99
N ARG A 126 7.18 -12.73 -17.68
CA ARG A 126 6.00 -12.35 -16.90
C ARG A 126 6.21 -11.01 -16.20
N PRO A 127 5.16 -10.20 -16.03
CA PRO A 127 5.21 -9.04 -15.16
C PRO A 127 5.66 -9.41 -13.74
N TYR A 128 6.25 -8.44 -13.04
CA TYR A 128 6.52 -8.61 -11.61
C TYR A 128 5.19 -8.62 -10.85
N GLY A 129 4.95 -9.62 -10.02
CA GLY A 129 3.72 -9.73 -9.23
C GLY A 129 3.78 -8.96 -7.91
N VAL A 130 4.46 -7.81 -7.88
CA VAL A 130 4.68 -7.01 -6.67
C VAL A 130 4.46 -5.52 -6.93
N GLY A 131 3.75 -4.86 -6.02
CA GLY A 131 3.68 -3.42 -5.90
C GLY A 131 4.63 -2.94 -4.82
N LEU A 132 5.31 -1.84 -5.08
CA LEU A 132 6.26 -1.22 -4.16
C LEU A 132 5.75 0.16 -3.75
N LEU A 133 5.81 0.46 -2.45
CA LEU A 133 5.85 1.83 -1.97
C LEU A 133 7.31 2.16 -1.67
N VAL A 134 7.84 3.21 -2.27
CA VAL A 134 9.21 3.67 -2.09
C VAL A 134 9.18 4.97 -1.32
N ALA A 135 9.73 4.96 -0.11
CA ALA A 135 9.92 6.17 0.68
C ALA A 135 11.41 6.51 0.72
N GLY A 136 11.72 7.77 0.51
CA GLY A 136 13.09 8.26 0.59
C GLY A 136 13.15 9.74 0.88
N TYR A 137 14.33 10.22 1.22
CA TYR A 137 14.63 11.63 1.38
C TYR A 137 15.84 11.98 0.53
N ASP A 138 15.73 12.96 -0.35
CA ASP A 138 16.86 13.47 -1.13
C ASP A 138 16.95 15.00 -1.07
N GLU A 139 17.77 15.60 -1.93
CA GLU A 139 18.00 17.05 -1.96
C GLU A 139 16.71 17.86 -2.16
N THR A 140 15.67 17.26 -2.75
CA THR A 140 14.37 17.92 -2.98
C THR A 140 13.35 17.65 -1.87
N GLY A 141 13.72 16.86 -0.86
CA GLY A 141 12.92 16.61 0.33
C GLY A 141 12.44 15.15 0.45
N PRO A 142 11.39 14.89 1.25
CA PRO A 142 10.81 13.56 1.40
C PRO A 142 9.91 13.20 0.20
N HIS A 143 10.04 11.96 -0.26
CA HIS A 143 9.29 11.42 -1.37
C HIS A 143 8.59 10.14 -1.01
N LEU A 144 7.40 9.95 -1.60
CA LEU A 144 6.66 8.71 -1.58
C LEU A 144 6.21 8.37 -2.99
N PHE A 145 6.69 7.25 -3.50
CA PHE A 145 6.31 6.75 -4.82
C PHE A 145 5.62 5.39 -4.72
N GLU A 146 4.66 5.14 -5.60
CA GLU A 146 4.16 3.81 -5.90
C GLU A 146 4.79 3.33 -7.22
N ALA A 147 5.27 2.09 -7.25
CA ALA A 147 5.62 1.39 -8.48
C ALA A 147 4.73 0.13 -8.64
N SER A 148 4.01 0.06 -9.75
CA SER A 148 3.05 -1.00 -10.07
C SER A 148 3.63 -2.04 -11.03
N PRO A 149 3.18 -3.31 -10.97
CA PRO A 149 3.45 -4.35 -11.98
C PRO A 149 3.26 -3.93 -13.45
N SER A 150 2.39 -2.97 -13.70
CA SER A 150 2.10 -2.43 -15.03
C SER A 150 3.25 -1.61 -15.64
N GLY A 151 4.30 -1.31 -14.87
CA GLY A 151 5.36 -0.39 -15.27
C GLY A 151 4.98 1.08 -15.10
N THR A 152 3.86 1.38 -14.42
CA THR A 152 3.50 2.74 -14.05
C THR A 152 4.08 3.07 -12.68
N CYS A 153 4.53 4.32 -12.52
CA CYS A 153 4.94 4.85 -11.24
C CYS A 153 4.37 6.26 -11.03
N PHE A 154 3.95 6.55 -9.80
CA PHE A 154 3.36 7.83 -9.43
C PHE A 154 3.90 8.30 -8.09
N GLU A 155 4.03 9.62 -7.95
CA GLU A 155 4.35 10.25 -6.67
C GLU A 155 3.05 10.56 -5.91
N TYR A 156 3.06 10.34 -4.60
CA TYR A 156 1.88 10.52 -3.74
C TYR A 156 2.22 11.33 -2.48
N PHE A 157 1.21 12.00 -1.93
CA PHE A 157 1.25 12.50 -0.54
C PHE A 157 1.04 11.35 0.46
N ALA A 158 0.16 10.42 0.09
CA ALA A 158 -0.23 9.27 0.87
C ALA A 158 -0.71 8.16 -0.08
N MET A 159 -0.35 6.91 0.19
CA MET A 159 -0.84 5.77 -0.61
C MET A 159 -0.93 4.50 0.22
N SER A 160 -1.88 3.64 -0.11
CA SER A 160 -1.99 2.28 0.42
C SER A 160 -2.12 1.24 -0.69
N ILE A 161 -1.37 0.15 -0.57
CA ILE A 161 -1.41 -1.02 -1.45
C ILE A 161 -1.66 -2.30 -0.64
N GLY A 162 -2.10 -3.36 -1.30
CA GLY A 162 -2.41 -4.65 -0.68
C GLY A 162 -3.88 -4.84 -0.29
N ALA A 163 -4.14 -5.88 0.49
CA ALA A 163 -5.46 -6.34 0.84
C ALA A 163 -6.19 -5.31 1.72
N ARG A 164 -7.45 -5.00 1.34
CA ARG A 164 -8.31 -4.02 2.03
C ARG A 164 -7.71 -2.62 2.13
N SER A 165 -6.80 -2.27 1.21
CA SER A 165 -6.21 -0.93 1.13
C SER A 165 -7.23 0.18 0.86
N GLN A 166 -8.40 -0.13 0.29
CA GLN A 166 -9.44 0.86 0.05
C GLN A 166 -9.91 1.55 1.33
N SER A 167 -10.03 0.84 2.45
CA SER A 167 -10.39 1.44 3.74
C SER A 167 -9.34 2.45 4.20
N ALA A 168 -8.05 2.11 4.06
CA ALA A 168 -6.96 3.03 4.33
C ALA A 168 -7.01 4.25 3.40
N LYS A 169 -7.21 4.06 2.09
CA LYS A 169 -7.31 5.17 1.13
C LYS A 169 -8.42 6.16 1.52
N THR A 170 -9.60 5.67 1.90
CA THR A 170 -10.71 6.51 2.36
C THR A 170 -10.34 7.35 3.59
N TYR A 171 -9.53 6.82 4.52
CA TYR A 171 -9.01 7.59 5.64
C TYR A 171 -7.99 8.64 5.18
N LEU A 172 -7.03 8.22 4.35
CA LEU A 172 -5.95 9.07 3.86
C LEU A 172 -6.48 10.26 3.06
N GLU A 173 -7.45 10.05 2.18
CA GLU A 173 -8.11 11.11 1.39
C GLU A 173 -8.81 12.16 2.26
N LYS A 174 -9.26 11.81 3.47
CA LYS A 174 -9.90 12.76 4.40
C LYS A 174 -8.90 13.58 5.20
N SER A 175 -7.67 13.10 5.35
CA SER A 175 -6.68 13.69 6.26
C SER A 175 -5.42 14.21 5.57
N TYR A 176 -5.24 13.98 4.27
CA TYR A 176 -3.97 14.24 3.58
C TYR A 176 -3.49 15.70 3.63
N GLU A 177 -4.42 16.67 3.68
CA GLU A 177 -4.10 18.09 3.79
C GLU A 177 -3.35 18.43 5.09
N GLN A 178 -3.53 17.62 6.14
CA GLN A 178 -2.87 17.81 7.43
C GLN A 178 -1.44 17.26 7.42
N PHE A 179 -1.07 16.43 6.44
CA PHE A 179 0.21 15.71 6.48
C PHE A 179 1.41 16.60 6.21
N ALA A 180 1.27 17.65 5.40
CA ALA A 180 2.39 18.51 4.99
C ALA A 180 3.13 19.12 6.19
N GLU A 181 2.38 19.63 7.16
CA GLU A 181 2.88 20.29 8.38
C GLU A 181 2.90 19.36 9.61
N ALA A 182 2.52 18.09 9.44
CA ALA A 182 2.46 17.14 10.54
C ALA A 182 3.85 16.84 11.09
N SER A 183 3.95 16.81 12.42
CA SER A 183 5.12 16.28 13.11
C SER A 183 5.29 14.78 12.82
N LEU A 184 6.48 14.25 13.10
CA LEU A 184 6.76 12.82 12.88
C LEU A 184 5.78 11.92 13.64
N GLU A 185 5.44 12.25 14.88
CA GLU A 185 4.53 11.46 15.72
C GLU A 185 3.10 11.51 15.19
N GLU A 186 2.62 12.69 14.77
CA GLU A 186 1.30 12.84 14.15
C GLU A 186 1.20 12.08 12.83
N LEU A 187 2.26 12.15 12.00
CA LEU A 187 2.31 11.44 10.73
C LEU A 187 2.26 9.92 10.94
N VAL A 188 3.02 9.41 11.92
CA VAL A 188 2.98 7.99 12.32
C VAL A 188 1.60 7.61 12.83
N ARG A 189 0.97 8.44 13.67
CA ARG A 189 -0.38 8.22 14.18
C ARG A 189 -1.41 8.11 13.05
N HIS A 190 -1.39 9.03 12.08
CA HIS A 190 -2.26 8.96 10.90
C HIS A 190 -2.04 7.67 10.10
N GLY A 191 -0.79 7.26 9.92
CA GLY A 191 -0.45 6.03 9.23
C GLY A 191 -0.96 4.79 9.96
N LEU A 192 -0.83 4.75 11.29
CA LEU A 192 -1.31 3.64 12.11
C LEU A 192 -2.85 3.56 12.12
N LEU A 193 -3.55 4.70 12.16
CA LEU A 193 -5.00 4.75 12.01
C LEU A 193 -5.45 4.21 10.66
N ALA A 194 -4.80 4.64 9.58
CA ALA A 194 -5.06 4.12 8.25
C ALA A 194 -4.77 2.61 8.15
N LEU A 195 -3.70 2.12 8.78
CA LEU A 195 -3.33 0.70 8.76
C LEU A 195 -4.34 -0.15 9.53
N ARG A 196 -4.80 0.34 10.68
CA ARG A 196 -5.82 -0.30 11.50
C ARG A 196 -7.10 -0.52 10.71
N ASP A 197 -7.52 0.45 9.91
CA ASP A 197 -8.75 0.36 9.11
C ASP A 197 -8.66 -0.71 8.00
N THR A 198 -7.45 -1.27 7.73
CA THR A 198 -7.26 -2.43 6.86
C THR A 198 -7.36 -3.78 7.59
N LEU A 199 -7.50 -3.80 8.92
CA LEU A 199 -7.62 -5.03 9.71
C LEU A 199 -9.02 -5.65 9.58
N GLN A 200 -9.13 -6.91 10.00
CA GLN A 200 -10.42 -7.54 10.24
C GLN A 200 -10.96 -7.08 11.61
N GLN A 201 -12.27 -7.15 11.83
CA GLN A 201 -12.93 -6.59 13.02
C GLN A 201 -12.41 -7.15 14.35
N ASP A 202 -11.84 -8.35 14.34
CA ASP A 202 -11.31 -9.12 15.48
C ASP A 202 -9.80 -8.92 15.72
N LYS A 203 -9.13 -8.11 14.89
CA LYS A 203 -7.67 -7.95 14.93
C LYS A 203 -7.28 -6.54 15.30
N GLU A 204 -6.20 -6.44 16.07
CA GLU A 204 -5.59 -5.18 16.48
C GLU A 204 -4.12 -5.10 16.02
N LEU A 205 -3.60 -3.89 15.90
CA LEU A 205 -2.18 -3.68 15.65
C LEU A 205 -1.39 -3.99 16.92
N ASN A 206 -0.29 -4.71 16.76
CA ASN A 206 0.62 -5.04 17.85
C ASN A 206 2.07 -5.05 17.34
N ILE A 207 3.01 -5.19 18.28
CA ILE A 207 4.46 -5.18 18.02
C ILE A 207 4.94 -6.27 17.06
N HIS A 208 4.18 -7.37 16.93
CA HIS A 208 4.55 -8.50 16.10
C HIS A 208 4.03 -8.37 14.67
N ASN A 209 2.82 -7.86 14.49
CA ASN A 209 2.16 -7.76 13.18
C ASN A 209 2.40 -6.42 12.48
N THR A 210 3.00 -5.43 13.14
CA THR A 210 3.22 -4.11 12.56
C THR A 210 4.73 -3.85 12.38
N SER A 211 5.07 -3.19 11.28
CA SER A 211 6.40 -2.63 11.04
C SER A 211 6.26 -1.17 10.66
N LEU A 212 7.12 -0.31 11.20
CA LEU A 212 7.23 1.10 10.84
C LEU A 212 8.61 1.33 10.23
N ALA A 213 8.71 2.18 9.22
CA ALA A 213 9.97 2.75 8.79
C ALA A 213 9.84 4.26 8.62
N ILE A 214 10.92 4.96 8.96
CA ILE A 214 10.99 6.42 8.98
C ILE A 214 12.24 6.85 8.22
N VAL A 215 12.11 7.90 7.42
CA VAL A 215 13.22 8.62 6.78
C VAL A 215 12.90 10.11 6.73
N GLY A 216 13.91 10.97 6.85
CA GLY A 216 13.76 12.42 6.79
C GLY A 216 15.09 13.14 6.78
N LYS A 217 15.07 14.48 6.87
CA LYS A 217 16.26 15.35 6.75
C LYS A 217 17.45 14.92 7.59
N ASP A 218 17.22 14.66 8.87
CA ASP A 218 18.26 14.27 9.84
C ASP A 218 18.09 12.82 10.31
N LYS A 219 17.28 12.02 9.59
CA LYS A 219 16.99 10.62 9.92
C LYS A 219 17.22 9.72 8.71
N LYS A 220 18.25 8.89 8.81
CA LYS A 220 18.46 7.77 7.90
C LYS A 220 17.26 6.82 7.97
N PHE A 221 17.01 6.12 6.87
CA PHE A 221 15.98 5.08 6.77
C PHE A 221 16.20 4.02 7.85
N GLN A 222 15.29 4.00 8.82
CA GLN A 222 15.30 3.11 9.96
C GLN A 222 14.00 2.33 9.99
N ILE A 223 14.10 1.02 10.18
CA ILE A 223 12.95 0.13 10.40
C ILE A 223 12.82 -0.08 11.92
N ILE A 224 11.62 0.15 12.44
CA ILE A 224 11.23 0.04 13.85
C ILE A 224 10.23 -1.11 13.96
N GLU A 225 10.58 -2.13 14.74
CA GLU A 225 9.78 -3.34 14.98
C GLU A 225 9.99 -3.82 16.42
N GLY A 226 9.07 -4.63 16.95
CA GLY A 226 9.20 -5.18 18.30
C GLY A 226 8.92 -4.12 19.38
N GLU A 227 9.68 -4.15 20.47
CA GLU A 227 9.48 -3.30 21.64
C GLU A 227 9.62 -1.80 21.32
N ASP A 228 10.51 -1.44 20.39
CA ASP A 228 10.70 -0.05 19.94
C ASP A 228 9.46 0.54 19.26
N LEU A 229 8.51 -0.30 18.81
CA LEU A 229 7.26 0.14 18.21
C LEU A 229 6.18 0.47 19.25
N GLN A 230 6.33 -0.04 20.48
CA GLN A 230 5.33 0.09 21.55
C GLN A 230 4.89 1.54 21.82
N PRO A 231 5.80 2.54 21.92
CA PRO A 231 5.41 3.93 22.16
C PRO A 231 4.49 4.51 21.08
N TYR A 232 4.71 4.11 19.81
CA TYR A 232 3.88 4.56 18.70
C TYR A 232 2.50 3.91 18.68
N LEU A 233 2.40 2.64 19.13
CA LEU A 233 1.12 1.94 19.23
C LEU A 233 0.27 2.50 20.36
N GLU A 234 0.87 2.92 21.47
CA GLU A 234 0.16 3.53 22.60
C GLU A 234 -0.50 4.86 22.22
N MET A 235 0.04 5.59 21.24
CA MET A 235 -0.57 6.81 20.68
C MET A 235 -1.97 6.55 20.05
N LEU A 236 -2.33 5.30 19.75
CA LEU A 236 -3.68 4.93 19.27
C LEU A 236 -4.73 4.79 20.39
N GLY A 237 -4.28 4.68 21.65
CA GLY A 237 -5.03 4.13 22.79
C GLY A 237 -6.42 4.75 23.04
N ASP A 238 -6.60 6.05 22.83
CA ASP A 238 -7.86 6.74 23.19
C ASP A 238 -8.93 6.81 22.08
N GLU A 239 -8.56 6.65 20.81
CA GLU A 239 -9.52 6.74 19.68
C GLU A 239 -10.05 5.38 19.22
N SER A 240 -9.36 4.30 19.58
CA SER A 240 -9.77 2.91 19.30
C SER A 240 -11.17 2.58 19.84
N ALA A 241 -11.54 3.16 20.99
CA ALA A 241 -12.87 3.01 21.60
C ALA A 241 -13.95 3.90 20.95
N ARG A 242 -13.57 5.04 20.34
CA ARG A 242 -14.52 6.00 19.76
C ARG A 242 -14.99 5.59 18.37
N SER A 243 -14.11 5.07 17.52
CA SER A 243 -14.48 4.62 16.16
C SER A 243 -15.36 3.36 16.14
N ARG A 244 -15.19 2.44 17.12
CA ARG A 244 -16.10 1.28 17.30
C ARG A 244 -17.54 1.70 17.63
N ARG A 245 -17.73 2.84 18.32
CA ARG A 245 -19.06 3.36 18.67
C ARG A 245 -19.76 4.05 17.50
N SER A 246 -19.05 4.76 16.63
CA SER A 246 -19.68 5.44 15.48
C SER A 246 -20.17 4.46 14.40
N GLY A 247 -19.50 3.32 14.23
CA GLY A 247 -19.92 2.27 13.29
C GLY A 247 -21.20 1.55 13.70
N THR A 248 -21.49 1.46 15.01
CA THR A 248 -22.71 0.83 15.53
C THR A 248 -23.92 1.75 15.46
N THR A 249 -23.73 3.08 15.57
CA THR A 249 -24.84 4.05 15.46
C THR A 249 -25.33 4.23 14.02
N ALA A 250 -24.43 4.17 13.03
CA ALA A 250 -24.80 4.27 11.62
C ALA A 250 -25.62 3.06 11.12
N ALA A 251 -25.35 1.86 11.65
CA ALA A 251 -26.08 0.64 11.28
C ALA A 251 -27.50 0.56 11.88
N GLN A 252 -27.80 1.29 12.95
CA GLN A 252 -29.14 1.34 13.57
C GLN A 252 -30.07 2.39 12.94
N GLN A 253 -29.52 3.42 12.28
CA GLN A 253 -30.34 4.41 11.57
C GLN A 253 -30.85 3.93 10.21
N SER A 254 -30.14 2.99 9.55
CA SER A 254 -30.57 2.42 8.26
C SER A 254 -31.70 1.40 8.35
N THR A 255 -31.98 0.84 9.53
CA THR A 255 -32.98 -0.22 9.72
C THR A 255 -34.37 0.28 10.16
N THR A 256 -34.52 1.58 10.43
CA THR A 256 -35.76 2.12 11.01
C THR A 256 -36.65 2.85 9.97
N THR A 257 -36.23 3.00 8.72
CA THR A 257 -36.95 3.84 7.72
C THR A 257 -37.76 3.07 6.67
N THR A 258 -37.92 1.75 6.80
CA THR A 258 -38.63 0.95 5.77
C THR A 258 -39.79 0.13 6.35
N THR A 259 -40.71 0.76 7.07
CA THR A 259 -42.05 0.18 7.32
C THR A 259 -43.03 1.27 7.74
N THR A 260 -43.65 1.94 6.76
CA THR A 260 -45.03 2.45 6.89
C THR A 260 -45.61 2.82 5.52
N GLU A 261 -46.77 2.20 5.23
CA GLU A 261 -47.90 2.72 4.44
C GLU A 261 -47.79 2.84 2.91
N ASN A 262 -48.47 1.90 2.21
CA ASN A 262 -49.73 2.25 1.54
C ASN A 262 -50.51 0.99 1.14
N SER A 263 -51.64 0.79 1.83
CA SER A 263 -52.76 -0.05 1.43
C SER A 263 -53.76 0.77 0.61
N ASP A 264 -54.47 0.08 -0.28
CA ASP A 264 -55.57 0.52 -1.15
C ASP A 264 -55.17 1.15 -2.50
N VAL A 265 -55.37 0.39 -3.59
CA VAL A 265 -56.42 0.59 -4.62
C VAL A 265 -56.54 -0.71 -5.46
N ALA A 266 -57.79 -1.08 -5.79
CA ALA A 266 -58.27 -2.33 -6.40
C ALA A 266 -57.92 -2.50 -7.92
N PRO A 267 -58.22 -3.67 -8.55
CA PRO A 267 -57.59 -4.13 -9.79
C PRO A 267 -58.27 -3.56 -11.04
N MET A 268 -57.51 -3.41 -12.12
CA MET A 268 -58.03 -3.09 -13.45
C MET A 268 -57.59 -4.18 -14.44
N ASP A 269 -58.58 -4.91 -14.95
CA ASP A 269 -58.46 -5.79 -16.11
C ASP A 269 -57.95 -5.02 -17.34
N THR A 270 -57.13 -5.67 -18.18
CA THR A 270 -57.40 -5.75 -19.62
C THR A 270 -56.51 -6.80 -20.28
N ASP A 271 -57.15 -7.64 -21.09
CA ASP A 271 -56.59 -8.62 -22.00
C ASP A 271 -55.62 -8.03 -23.04
N ALA A 272 -54.56 -8.79 -23.37
CA ALA A 272 -54.11 -9.14 -24.74
C ALA A 272 -52.89 -10.09 -24.67
#